data_AF-A0A9W6T1U7-F1
#
_entry.id   AF-A0A9W6T1U7-F1
#
_cell.length_a   1.000
_cell.length_b   1.000
_cell.length_c   1.000
_cell.angle_alpha   90.00
_cell.angle_beta   90.00
_cell.angle_gamma   90.00
#
_symmetry.space_group_name_H-M   'P 1'
#
loop_
_entity.id
_entity.type
_entity.pdbx_description
1 polymer ?
#
loop_
_entity_poly.entity_id
_entity_poly.type
_entity_poly.pdbx_seq_one_letter_code
_entity_poly.pdbx_strand_id
1 'polypeptide(L)'
;MSEIYSRKATDKGSVKPKEPDLADDVTPQAVPSTTASTQSASSGASILMMGQVFSKIITFTLNQLLNGFQTPTALGLINVIEFTISTILFFSRESIRLTCNQIEISDNSLVQLQNTQLTINLSYISILIGLIIITPILYLQISNNHIEIIKLKLQENNSIKSIYILLSLIVISIVFELASEPYYNLNQFKLNFVNRTKFESFASFMRCILKSKAIIQ
;
A
#
# COMPACT_ATOMS: atom_id res chain seq x y z
N MET A 1 16.01 -62.01 16.63
CA MET A 1 15.96 -61.26 15.37
C MET A 1 16.71 -59.94 15.55
N SER A 2 17.96 -59.83 16.03
CA SER A 2 19.22 -60.52 15.69
C SER A 2 19.32 -60.88 14.21
N GLU A 3 20.26 -60.24 13.53
CA GLU A 3 20.87 -60.67 12.26
C GLU A 3 19.86 -60.88 11.13
N ILE A 4 19.78 -59.99 10.15
CA ILE A 4 20.55 -60.14 8.90
C ILE A 4 20.31 -58.82 8.18
N TYR A 5 21.33 -57.97 8.07
CA TYR A 5 21.69 -57.17 6.89
C TYR A 5 22.86 -56.26 7.28
N SER A 6 23.89 -56.88 7.84
CA SER A 6 25.26 -56.38 7.85
C SER A 6 26.10 -57.41 7.10
N ARG A 7 27.00 -56.91 6.25
CA ARG A 7 28.01 -57.59 5.40
C ARG A 7 27.66 -57.79 3.93
N LYS A 8 28.09 -56.81 3.11
CA LYS A 8 29.24 -57.00 2.20
C LYS A 8 29.92 -55.67 1.89
N ALA A 9 31.04 -55.42 2.55
CA ALA A 9 32.20 -54.74 1.95
C ALA A 9 32.78 -55.70 0.87
N THR A 10 33.41 -55.33 -0.24
CA THR A 10 34.63 -54.53 -0.45
C THR A 10 34.93 -54.63 -1.97
N ASP A 11 35.32 -53.54 -2.65
CA ASP A 11 36.51 -53.44 -3.56
C ASP A 11 36.57 -52.02 -4.17
N LYS A 12 37.36 -51.09 -3.61
CA LYS A 12 38.67 -50.58 -4.09
C LYS A 12 38.71 -50.07 -5.54
N GLY A 13 39.14 -48.81 -5.70
CA GLY A 13 39.54 -48.23 -6.97
C GLY A 13 39.77 -46.72 -6.92
N SER A 14 40.93 -46.32 -6.42
CA SER A 14 41.48 -44.95 -6.42
C SER A 14 41.69 -44.38 -7.83
N VAL A 15 41.63 -43.05 -7.99
CA VAL A 15 42.60 -42.16 -8.70
C VAL A 15 41.95 -40.84 -9.19
N LYS A 16 42.49 -39.71 -8.70
CA LYS A 16 42.61 -38.37 -9.32
C LYS A 16 44.13 -38.04 -9.30
N PRO A 17 44.70 -37.02 -9.96
CA PRO A 17 44.30 -36.14 -11.09
C PRO A 17 45.41 -36.06 -12.19
N LYS A 18 45.26 -35.28 -13.29
CA LYS A 18 46.38 -34.71 -14.09
C LYS A 18 45.96 -33.67 -15.17
N GLU A 19 46.47 -32.45 -15.01
CA GLU A 19 46.96 -31.45 -16.00
C GLU A 19 48.47 -31.23 -15.62
N PRO A 20 49.39 -30.52 -16.35
CA PRO A 20 49.26 -29.55 -17.46
C PRO A 20 50.39 -29.65 -18.56
N ASP A 21 50.45 -28.69 -19.51
CA ASP A 21 51.65 -28.01 -20.12
C ASP A 21 51.21 -27.22 -21.39
N LEU A 22 51.05 -25.89 -21.39
CA LEU A 22 52.01 -24.75 -21.45
C LEU A 22 52.69 -24.53 -22.82
N ALA A 23 52.32 -23.44 -23.51
CA ALA A 23 53.21 -22.61 -24.33
C ALA A 23 52.60 -21.20 -24.50
N ASP A 24 53.30 -20.21 -23.94
CA ASP A 24 53.09 -18.76 -24.10
C ASP A 24 53.63 -18.25 -25.45
N ASP A 25 52.99 -17.27 -26.10
CA ASP A 25 53.67 -16.12 -26.77
C ASP A 25 52.68 -14.99 -27.20
N VAL A 26 52.77 -13.86 -26.47
CA VAL A 26 52.71 -12.42 -26.83
C VAL A 26 51.73 -11.84 -27.91
N THR A 27 50.87 -10.92 -27.40
CA THR A 27 50.00 -9.82 -27.95
C THR A 27 50.54 -8.90 -29.08
N PRO A 28 49.82 -7.85 -29.61
CA PRO A 28 48.39 -7.43 -29.48
C PRO A 28 47.75 -6.85 -30.78
N GLN A 29 46.48 -7.13 -31.16
CA GLN A 29 45.70 -6.15 -31.98
C GLN A 29 44.17 -6.14 -31.72
N ALA A 30 43.70 -4.93 -31.38
CA ALA A 30 42.37 -4.34 -31.54
C ALA A 30 41.17 -4.91 -30.75
N VAL A 31 41.01 -4.46 -29.51
CA VAL A 31 39.71 -4.39 -28.81
C VAL A 31 38.93 -3.19 -29.37
N PRO A 32 37.72 -3.35 -29.95
CA PRO A 32 36.85 -2.22 -30.21
C PRO A 32 36.32 -1.68 -28.87
N SER A 33 36.71 -0.45 -28.59
CA SER A 33 36.22 0.50 -27.58
C SER A 33 34.79 0.27 -27.05
N THR A 34 34.68 -0.39 -25.88
CA THR A 34 33.47 -0.38 -25.02
C THR A 34 33.61 0.66 -23.89
N THR A 35 33.97 1.90 -24.24
CA THR A 35 34.08 3.00 -23.26
C THR A 35 33.18 4.20 -23.56
N ALA A 36 32.48 4.22 -24.68
CA ALA A 36 31.60 5.34 -25.06
C ALA A 36 30.12 5.19 -24.62
N SER A 37 29.67 3.99 -24.22
CA SER A 37 28.25 3.73 -23.90
C SER A 37 27.90 3.75 -22.41
N THR A 38 28.88 3.97 -21.52
CA THR A 38 28.64 3.97 -20.05
C THR A 38 28.55 5.39 -19.47
N GLN A 39 29.08 6.41 -20.16
CA GLN A 39 29.05 7.80 -19.69
C GLN A 39 27.74 8.54 -20.00
N SER A 40 27.09 8.20 -21.12
CA SER A 40 25.79 8.73 -21.52
C SER A 40 24.62 8.06 -20.78
N ALA A 41 24.77 6.79 -20.40
CA ALA A 41 23.81 6.05 -19.57
C ALA A 41 23.81 6.51 -18.09
N SER A 42 24.98 6.88 -17.53
CA SER A 42 25.06 7.40 -16.14
C SER A 42 24.55 8.84 -16.03
N SER A 43 24.72 9.66 -17.07
CA SER A 43 24.22 11.05 -17.10
C SER A 43 22.69 11.13 -17.28
N GLY A 44 22.08 10.18 -17.99
CA GLY A 44 20.62 10.10 -18.11
C GLY A 44 19.94 9.62 -16.82
N ALA A 45 20.53 8.65 -16.13
CA ALA A 45 19.99 8.11 -14.88
C ALA A 45 20.00 9.12 -13.72
N SER A 46 21.02 9.96 -13.62
CA SER A 46 21.09 11.01 -12.59
C SER A 46 20.08 12.14 -12.83
N ILE A 47 19.87 12.54 -14.09
CA ILE A 47 18.83 13.52 -14.47
C ILE A 47 17.42 12.98 -14.17
N LEU A 48 17.18 11.68 -14.39
CA LEU A 48 15.90 11.04 -14.07
C LEU A 48 15.68 10.93 -12.55
N MET A 49 16.72 10.56 -11.79
CA MET A 49 16.65 10.53 -10.32
C MET A 49 16.46 11.92 -9.73
N MET A 50 17.19 12.92 -10.23
CA MET A 50 17.07 14.31 -9.81
C MET A 50 15.68 14.86 -10.14
N GLY A 51 15.12 14.55 -11.31
CA GLY A 51 13.77 14.95 -11.69
C GLY A 51 12.69 14.37 -10.77
N GLN A 52 12.84 13.11 -10.36
CA GLN A 52 11.91 12.47 -9.41
C GLN A 52 12.02 13.06 -8.01
N VAL A 53 13.24 13.30 -7.51
CA VAL A 53 13.46 13.95 -6.22
C VAL A 53 12.95 15.38 -6.24
N PHE A 54 13.21 16.13 -7.29
CA PHE A 54 12.75 17.50 -7.48
C PHE A 54 11.22 17.59 -7.52
N SER A 55 10.55 16.68 -8.25
CA SER A 55 9.10 16.62 -8.28
C SER A 55 8.50 16.25 -6.91
N LYS A 56 9.20 15.41 -6.12
CA LYS A 56 8.80 15.09 -4.74
C LYS A 56 9.01 16.27 -3.78
N ILE A 57 10.10 17.03 -3.93
CA ILE A 57 10.38 18.23 -3.14
C ILE A 57 9.36 19.32 -3.46
N ILE A 58 9.08 19.59 -4.73
CA ILE A 58 8.06 20.59 -5.13
C ILE A 58 6.70 20.20 -4.57
N THR A 59 6.29 18.95 -4.73
CA THR A 59 5.01 18.47 -4.19
C THR A 59 4.97 18.58 -2.67
N PHE A 60 6.09 18.29 -1.99
CA PHE A 60 6.22 18.44 -0.54
C PHE A 60 6.15 19.92 -0.11
N THR A 61 6.87 20.82 -0.78
CA THR A 61 6.89 22.25 -0.48
C THR A 61 5.54 22.91 -0.73
N LEU A 62 4.86 22.59 -1.84
CA LEU A 62 3.49 23.08 -2.09
C LEU A 62 2.52 22.52 -1.03
N ASN A 63 2.63 21.24 -0.68
CA ASN A 63 1.80 20.64 0.37
C ASN A 63 2.10 21.23 1.76
N GLN A 64 3.32 21.69 2.02
CA GLN A 64 3.68 22.38 3.25
C GLN A 64 3.28 23.85 3.29
N LEU A 65 3.29 24.55 2.16
CA LEU A 65 2.71 25.88 2.04
C LEU A 65 1.18 25.83 2.23
N LEU A 66 0.53 24.80 1.69
CA LEU A 66 -0.89 24.49 1.91
C LEU A 66 -1.23 24.39 3.40
N ASN A 67 -0.41 23.67 4.16
CA ASN A 67 -0.57 23.54 5.61
C ASN A 67 -0.33 24.86 6.38
N GLY A 68 0.31 25.86 5.76
CA GLY A 68 0.51 27.18 6.35
C GLY A 68 -0.74 28.07 6.36
N PHE A 69 -1.73 27.79 5.49
CA PHE A 69 -2.96 28.59 5.38
C PHE A 69 -4.11 28.10 6.28
N GLN A 70 -3.96 26.96 6.94
CA GLN A 70 -4.95 26.44 7.88
C GLN A 70 -4.54 26.73 9.32
N THR A 71 -5.46 27.27 10.12
CA THR A 71 -5.22 27.53 11.56
C THR A 71 -4.80 26.22 12.24
N PRO A 72 -3.78 26.24 13.14
CA PRO A 72 -3.27 25.03 13.80
C PRO A 72 -4.37 24.22 14.50
N THR A 73 -5.41 24.89 14.99
CA THR A 73 -6.54 24.21 15.62
C THR A 73 -7.49 23.53 14.64
N ALA A 74 -7.65 24.06 13.42
CA ALA A 74 -8.46 23.42 12.37
C ALA A 74 -7.74 22.17 11.84
N LEU A 75 -6.42 22.26 11.66
CA LEU A 75 -5.56 21.13 11.33
C LEU A 75 -5.63 20.03 12.39
N GLY A 76 -5.57 20.39 13.67
CA GLY A 76 -5.71 19.43 14.77
C GLY A 76 -7.05 18.68 14.70
N LEU A 77 -8.14 19.37 14.38
CA LEU A 77 -9.45 18.75 14.24
C LEU A 77 -9.54 17.81 13.03
N ILE A 78 -9.07 18.25 11.87
CA ILE A 78 -9.06 17.45 10.64
C ILE A 78 -8.26 16.16 10.88
N ASN A 79 -7.08 16.27 11.50
CA ASN A 79 -6.24 15.13 11.81
C ASN A 79 -6.92 14.15 12.76
N VAL A 80 -7.66 14.61 13.78
CA VAL A 80 -8.41 13.71 14.68
C VAL A 80 -9.50 12.95 13.94
N ILE A 81 -10.23 13.63 13.04
CA ILE A 81 -11.29 13.00 12.23
C ILE A 81 -10.67 11.99 11.24
N GLU A 82 -9.62 12.40 10.51
CA GLU A 82 -8.93 11.57 9.52
C GLU A 82 -8.28 10.34 10.18
N PHE A 83 -7.64 10.54 11.33
CA PHE A 83 -7.10 9.45 12.14
C PHE A 83 -8.19 8.48 12.56
N THR A 84 -9.32 8.98 13.07
CA THR A 84 -10.44 8.11 13.49
C THR A 84 -10.96 7.27 12.32
N ILE A 85 -11.22 7.89 11.17
CA ILE A 85 -11.70 7.18 9.97
C ILE A 85 -10.68 6.12 9.55
N SER A 86 -9.41 6.49 9.51
CA SER A 86 -8.31 5.59 9.12
C SER A 86 -8.20 4.40 10.07
N THR A 87 -8.34 4.61 11.38
CA THR A 87 -8.29 3.53 12.38
C THR A 87 -9.46 2.56 12.24
N ILE A 88 -10.70 3.06 12.08
CA ILE A 88 -11.88 2.20 11.91
C ILE A 88 -11.74 1.34 10.65
N LEU A 89 -11.39 1.97 9.53
CA LEU A 89 -11.21 1.28 8.25
C LEU A 89 -10.04 0.29 8.31
N PHE A 90 -8.93 0.66 8.95
CA PHE A 90 -7.77 -0.21 9.09
C PHE A 90 -8.12 -1.48 9.84
N PHE A 91 -8.73 -1.38 11.03
CA PHE A 91 -9.05 -2.57 11.83
C PHE A 91 -10.01 -3.52 11.09
N SER A 92 -11.03 -2.94 10.43
CA SER A 92 -12.00 -3.69 9.63
C SER A 92 -11.32 -4.47 8.50
N ARG A 93 -10.46 -3.80 7.73
CA ARG A 93 -9.81 -4.35 6.54
C ARG A 93 -8.67 -5.30 6.85
N GLU A 94 -7.86 -4.95 7.84
CA GLU A 94 -6.64 -5.71 8.15
C GLU A 94 -6.98 -7.12 8.63
N SER A 95 -8.03 -7.25 9.44
CA SER A 95 -8.53 -8.54 9.89
C SER A 95 -8.87 -9.47 8.71
N ILE A 96 -9.54 -8.94 7.68
CA ILE A 96 -9.93 -9.70 6.48
C ILE A 96 -8.73 -9.95 5.55
N ARG A 97 -7.82 -8.99 5.39
CA ARG A 97 -6.60 -9.15 4.58
C ARG A 97 -5.72 -10.29 5.11
N LEU A 98 -5.55 -10.37 6.43
CA LEU A 98 -4.80 -11.45 7.08
C LEU A 98 -5.47 -12.82 6.85
N THR A 99 -6.80 -12.89 6.85
CA THR A 99 -7.52 -14.13 6.53
C THR A 99 -7.45 -14.48 5.05
N CYS A 100 -7.57 -13.51 4.14
CA CYS A 100 -7.52 -13.75 2.70
C CYS A 100 -6.13 -14.24 2.24
N ASN A 101 -5.05 -13.79 2.88
CA ASN A 101 -3.69 -14.24 2.57
C ASN A 101 -3.43 -15.71 2.96
N GLN A 102 -4.28 -16.31 3.79
CA GLN A 102 -4.20 -17.73 4.14
C GLN A 102 -4.86 -18.65 3.10
N ILE A 103 -5.54 -18.08 2.09
CA ILE A 103 -6.15 -18.85 1.02
C ILE A 103 -5.06 -19.26 0.03
N GLU A 104 -4.77 -20.56 -0.05
CA GLU A 104 -3.78 -21.10 -0.98
C GLU A 104 -4.22 -20.91 -2.44
N ILE A 105 -3.28 -20.50 -3.29
CA ILE A 105 -3.50 -20.43 -4.73
C ILE A 105 -3.31 -21.83 -5.30
N SER A 106 -4.35 -22.37 -5.93
CA SER A 106 -4.31 -23.69 -6.57
C SER A 106 -4.36 -23.54 -8.10
N ASP A 107 -3.63 -24.38 -8.82
CA ASP A 107 -3.60 -24.42 -10.29
C ASP A 107 -4.88 -25.00 -10.90
N ASN A 108 -5.70 -25.69 -10.09
CA ASN A 108 -6.98 -26.21 -10.53
C ASN A 108 -7.99 -25.08 -10.73
N SER A 109 -8.48 -24.92 -11.97
CA SER A 109 -9.44 -23.87 -12.34
C SER A 109 -10.71 -23.87 -11.48
N LEU A 110 -11.22 -25.04 -11.10
CA LEU A 110 -12.39 -25.17 -10.21
C LEU A 110 -12.10 -24.67 -8.79
N VAL A 111 -10.93 -25.01 -8.24
CA VAL A 111 -10.49 -24.58 -6.90
C VAL A 111 -10.21 -23.07 -6.90
N GLN A 112 -9.64 -22.54 -7.98
CA GLN A 112 -9.39 -21.11 -8.13
C GLN A 112 -10.68 -20.27 -8.16
N LEU A 113 -11.74 -20.77 -8.83
CA LEU A 113 -13.06 -20.12 -8.81
C LEU A 113 -13.67 -20.14 -7.40
N GLN A 114 -13.55 -21.25 -6.68
CA GLN A 114 -14.00 -21.36 -5.29
C GLN A 114 -13.24 -20.38 -4.39
N ASN A 115 -11.92 -20.30 -4.50
CA ASN A 115 -11.10 -19.38 -3.71
C ASN A 115 -11.43 -17.92 -4.02
N THR A 116 -11.69 -17.59 -5.28
CA THR A 116 -12.16 -16.26 -5.69
C THR A 116 -13.50 -15.91 -5.04
N GLN A 117 -14.45 -16.85 -5.01
CA GLN A 117 -15.75 -16.64 -4.37
C GLN A 117 -15.62 -16.51 -2.87
N LEU A 118 -14.74 -17.29 -2.23
CA LEU A 118 -14.44 -17.19 -0.81
C LEU A 118 -13.87 -15.81 -0.46
N THR A 119 -12.93 -15.28 -1.25
CA THR A 119 -12.40 -13.91 -1.06
C THR A 119 -13.51 -12.85 -1.12
N ILE A 120 -14.45 -12.98 -2.06
CA ILE A 120 -15.58 -12.05 -2.19
C ILE A 120 -16.52 -12.18 -0.98
N ASN A 121 -16.87 -13.40 -0.59
CA ASN A 121 -17.72 -13.66 0.57
C ASN A 121 -17.10 -13.13 1.86
N LEU A 122 -15.79 -13.30 2.02
CA LEU A 122 -15.02 -12.81 3.16
C LEU A 122 -14.98 -11.27 3.22
N SER A 123 -14.95 -10.60 2.05
CA SER A 123 -14.98 -9.13 1.99
C SER A 123 -16.31 -8.54 2.48
N TYR A 124 -17.44 -9.24 2.30
CA TYR A 124 -18.71 -8.81 2.90
C TYR A 124 -18.68 -8.81 4.44
N ILE A 125 -17.86 -9.67 5.04
CA ILE A 125 -17.67 -9.71 6.51
C ILE A 125 -16.96 -8.44 6.99
N SER A 126 -16.04 -7.87 6.19
CA SER A 126 -15.40 -6.58 6.50
C SER A 126 -16.45 -5.48 6.68
N ILE A 127 -17.44 -5.41 5.79
CA ILE A 127 -18.52 -4.41 5.85
C ILE A 127 -19.28 -4.51 7.18
N LEU A 128 -19.59 -5.74 7.59
CA LEU A 128 -20.28 -6.00 8.86
C LEU A 128 -19.41 -5.59 10.06
N ILE A 129 -18.13 -5.96 10.07
CA ILE A 129 -17.18 -5.62 11.14
C ILE A 129 -17.02 -4.10 11.26
N GLY A 130 -16.85 -3.39 10.14
CA GLY A 130 -16.76 -1.93 10.12
C GLY A 130 -17.99 -1.25 10.71
N LEU A 131 -19.20 -1.77 10.43
CA LEU A 131 -20.45 -1.25 11.00
C LEU A 131 -20.59 -1.55 12.50
N ILE A 132 -20.06 -2.68 12.96
CA ILE A 132 -20.02 -2.99 14.39
C ILE A 132 -19.05 -2.05 15.12
N ILE A 133 -17.92 -1.69 14.51
CA ILE A 133 -16.89 -0.82 15.10
C ILE A 133 -17.28 0.66 15.06
N ILE A 134 -17.97 1.12 14.02
CA ILE A 134 -18.34 2.53 13.90
C ILE A 134 -19.27 2.98 15.04
N THR A 135 -20.16 2.10 15.49
CA THR A 135 -21.16 2.41 16.53
C THR A 135 -20.52 2.77 17.88
N PRO A 136 -19.66 1.94 18.51
CA PRO A 136 -19.03 2.27 19.77
C PRO A 136 -18.02 3.41 19.65
N ILE A 137 -17.29 3.53 18.53
CA ILE A 137 -16.36 4.64 18.33
C ILE A 137 -17.11 5.97 18.20
N LEU A 138 -18.22 5.99 17.46
CA LEU A 138 -19.06 7.17 17.34
C LEU A 138 -19.70 7.55 18.68
N TYR A 139 -20.16 6.56 19.44
CA TYR A 139 -20.67 6.77 20.79
C TYR A 139 -19.59 7.37 21.72
N LEU A 140 -18.38 6.82 21.70
CA LEU A 140 -17.24 7.34 22.48
C LEU A 140 -16.86 8.76 22.04
N GLN A 141 -16.94 9.08 20.76
CA GLN A 141 -16.66 10.43 20.27
C GLN A 141 -17.71 11.46 20.70
N ILE A 142 -18.99 11.07 20.77
CA ILE A 142 -20.07 11.91 21.28
C ILE A 142 -19.97 12.07 22.79
N SER A 143 -19.63 10.98 23.49
CA SER A 143 -19.47 10.95 24.95
C SER A 143 -18.22 11.71 25.41
N ASN A 144 -17.16 11.74 24.60
CA ASN A 144 -15.95 12.51 24.89
C ASN A 144 -16.13 13.95 24.38
N ASN A 145 -15.58 14.93 25.11
CA ASN A 145 -15.68 16.36 24.78
C ASN A 145 -14.98 16.79 23.45
N HIS A 146 -14.49 15.86 22.63
CA HIS A 146 -13.97 16.17 21.29
C HIS A 146 -15.05 16.80 20.40
N ILE A 147 -16.30 16.30 20.50
CA ILE A 147 -17.45 16.90 19.82
C ILE A 147 -17.81 18.27 20.44
N GLU A 148 -17.55 18.52 21.73
CA GLU A 148 -17.75 19.85 22.32
C GLU A 148 -16.75 20.87 21.77
N ILE A 149 -15.47 20.50 21.58
CA ILE A 149 -14.49 21.39 20.94
C ILE A 149 -14.90 21.72 19.49
N ILE A 150 -15.44 20.74 18.78
CA ILE A 150 -16.03 20.91 17.43
C ILE A 150 -17.25 21.83 17.48
N LYS A 151 -18.14 21.62 18.44
CA LYS A 151 -19.35 22.44 18.66
C LYS A 151 -18.98 23.88 18.96
N LEU A 152 -18.06 24.13 19.89
CA LEU A 152 -17.64 25.48 20.29
C LEU A 152 -17.03 26.26 19.12
N LYS A 153 -16.27 25.62 18.23
CA LYS A 153 -15.69 26.26 17.04
C LYS A 153 -16.70 26.47 15.91
N LEU A 154 -17.64 25.54 15.72
CA LEU A 154 -18.70 25.71 14.72
C LEU A 154 -19.83 26.64 15.22
N GLN A 155 -19.91 26.89 16.53
CA GLN A 155 -20.82 27.83 17.16
C GLN A 155 -20.46 29.30 16.88
N GLU A 156 -19.19 29.60 16.63
CA GLU A 156 -18.77 30.92 16.11
C GLU A 156 -19.42 31.23 14.75
N ASN A 157 -19.86 30.19 14.01
CA ASN A 157 -20.50 30.28 12.70
C ASN A 157 -22.02 29.93 12.72
N ASN A 158 -22.64 29.96 13.91
CA ASN A 158 -24.10 29.89 14.14
C ASN A 158 -24.89 28.70 13.54
N SER A 159 -24.24 27.60 13.14
CA SER A 159 -24.90 26.52 12.41
C SER A 159 -24.74 25.15 13.07
N ILE A 160 -25.51 24.88 14.13
CA ILE A 160 -25.61 23.56 14.80
C ILE A 160 -25.96 22.45 13.79
N LYS A 161 -26.69 22.79 12.71
CA LYS A 161 -27.02 21.91 11.59
C LYS A 161 -25.78 21.36 10.85
N SER A 162 -24.67 22.09 10.84
CA SER A 162 -23.43 21.72 10.15
C SER A 162 -22.74 20.49 10.78
N ILE A 163 -22.92 20.28 12.09
CA ILE A 163 -22.30 19.15 12.82
C ILE A 163 -22.93 17.82 12.44
N TYR A 164 -24.26 17.79 12.34
CA TYR A 164 -24.97 16.59 11.89
C TYR A 164 -24.65 16.25 10.43
N ILE A 165 -24.45 17.27 9.58
CA ILE A 165 -24.01 17.10 8.19
C ILE A 165 -22.60 16.51 8.14
N LEU A 166 -21.65 17.06 8.91
CA LEU A 166 -20.29 16.54 9.00
C LEU A 166 -20.27 15.08 9.45
N LEU A 167 -21.04 14.76 10.49
CA LEU A 167 -21.12 13.40 11.01
C LEU A 167 -21.72 12.43 9.98
N SER A 168 -22.77 12.85 9.28
CA SER A 168 -23.35 12.08 8.19
C SER A 168 -22.33 11.83 7.06
N LEU A 169 -21.55 12.84 6.67
CA LEU A 169 -20.49 12.71 5.67
C LEU A 169 -19.40 11.71 6.10
N ILE A 170 -19.03 11.69 7.39
CA ILE A 170 -18.05 10.73 7.92
C ILE A 170 -18.58 9.30 7.79
N VAL A 171 -19.83 9.06 8.20
CA VAL A 171 -20.46 7.73 8.10
C VAL A 171 -20.59 7.30 6.63
N ILE A 172 -21.03 8.21 5.76
CA ILE A 172 -21.14 7.95 4.31
C ILE A 172 -19.77 7.60 3.71
N SER A 173 -18.72 8.32 4.10
CA SER A 173 -17.35 8.06 3.64
C SER A 173 -16.89 6.66 4.02
N ILE A 174 -17.09 6.27 5.29
CA ILE A 174 -16.75 4.93 5.79
C ILE A 174 -17.53 3.86 5.01
N VAL A 175 -18.84 4.02 4.83
CA VAL A 175 -19.68 3.06 4.08
C VAL A 175 -19.26 2.94 2.62
N PHE A 176 -19.01 4.05 1.94
CA PHE A 176 -18.55 4.04 0.54
C PHE A 176 -17.20 3.33 0.42
N GLU A 177 -16.32 3.59 1.38
CA GLU A 177 -15.00 3.01 1.39
C GLU A 177 -15.01 1.49 1.74
N LEU A 178 -15.91 1.04 2.62
CA LEU A 178 -16.18 -0.38 2.87
C LEU A 178 -16.85 -1.07 1.67
N ALA A 179 -17.77 -0.40 0.98
CA ALA A 179 -18.44 -0.95 -0.21
C ALA A 179 -17.46 -1.20 -1.38
N SER A 180 -16.39 -0.40 -1.47
CA SER A 180 -15.34 -0.59 -2.46
C SER A 180 -14.38 -1.76 -2.15
N GLU A 181 -14.39 -2.27 -0.93
CA GLU A 181 -13.46 -3.29 -0.44
C GLU A 181 -13.49 -4.64 -1.20
N PRO A 182 -14.64 -5.27 -1.49
CA PRO A 182 -14.67 -6.53 -2.25
C PRO A 182 -14.00 -6.41 -3.62
N TYR A 183 -14.12 -5.26 -4.27
CA TYR A 183 -13.44 -4.98 -5.53
C TYR A 183 -11.91 -4.91 -5.36
N TYR A 184 -11.43 -4.23 -4.31
CA TYR A 184 -10.00 -4.15 -4.00
C TYR A 184 -9.40 -5.50 -3.65
N ASN A 185 -10.09 -6.30 -2.83
CA ASN A 185 -9.61 -7.62 -2.41
C ASN A 185 -9.55 -8.59 -3.60
N LEU A 186 -10.54 -8.55 -4.50
CA LEU A 186 -10.54 -9.35 -5.73
C LEU A 186 -9.38 -9.00 -6.68
N ASN A 187 -9.11 -7.71 -6.88
CA ASN A 187 -8.00 -7.27 -7.73
C ASN A 187 -6.64 -7.60 -7.12
N GLN A 188 -6.52 -7.57 -5.80
CA GLN A 188 -5.31 -7.95 -5.08
C GLN A 188 -5.05 -9.46 -5.16
N PHE A 189 -6.09 -10.30 -5.00
CA PHE A 189 -5.99 -11.75 -5.18
C PHE A 189 -5.56 -12.14 -6.61
N LYS A 190 -6.02 -11.40 -7.62
CA LYS A 190 -5.66 -11.62 -9.04
C LYS A 190 -4.30 -11.04 -9.45
N LEU A 191 -3.51 -10.47 -8.53
CA LEU A 191 -2.19 -9.85 -8.78
C LEU A 191 -2.18 -8.77 -9.89
N ASN A 192 -3.32 -8.12 -10.16
CA ASN A 192 -3.45 -7.10 -11.21
C ASN A 192 -2.97 -5.72 -10.72
N PHE A 193 -1.67 -5.59 -10.43
CA PHE A 193 -1.07 -4.37 -9.88
C PHE A 193 -1.15 -3.17 -10.84
N VAL A 194 -1.21 -3.41 -12.16
CA VAL A 194 -1.26 -2.35 -13.17
C VAL A 194 -2.51 -1.48 -13.05
N ASN A 195 -3.66 -2.08 -12.79
CA ASN A 195 -4.91 -1.34 -12.64
C ASN A 195 -4.92 -0.54 -11.33
N ARG A 196 -4.35 -1.11 -10.25
CA ARG A 196 -4.21 -0.43 -8.95
C ARG A 196 -3.38 0.85 -9.05
N THR A 197 -2.22 0.79 -9.71
CA THR A 197 -1.30 1.95 -9.84
C THR A 197 -1.95 3.11 -10.60
N LYS A 198 -2.81 2.83 -11.59
CA LYS A 198 -3.55 3.87 -12.32
C LYS A 198 -4.51 4.63 -11.41
N PHE A 199 -5.31 3.90 -10.62
CA PHE A 199 -6.27 4.52 -9.70
C PHE A 199 -5.58 5.28 -8.56
N GLU A 200 -4.49 4.74 -8.01
CA GLU A 200 -3.73 5.39 -6.94
C GLU A 200 -3.08 6.72 -7.41
N SER A 201 -2.55 6.72 -8.64
CA SER A 201 -1.99 7.93 -9.26
C SER A 201 -3.07 8.97 -9.53
N PHE A 202 -4.23 8.55 -10.05
CA PHE A 202 -5.37 9.44 -10.32
C PHE A 202 -5.94 10.06 -9.02
N ALA A 203 -6.05 9.27 -7.95
CA ALA A 203 -6.53 9.75 -6.66
C ALA A 203 -5.58 10.80 -6.06
N SER A 204 -4.27 10.57 -6.15
CA SER A 204 -3.25 11.52 -5.67
C SER A 204 -3.30 12.85 -6.44
N PHE A 205 -3.54 12.80 -7.76
CA PHE A 205 -3.74 13.98 -8.58
C PHE A 205 -5.00 14.77 -8.19
N MET A 206 -6.13 14.08 -8.01
CA MET A 206 -7.39 14.71 -7.60
C MET A 206 -7.31 15.36 -6.21
N ARG A 207 -6.61 14.73 -5.26
CA ARG A 207 -6.34 15.32 -3.94
C ARG A 207 -5.58 16.63 -4.05
N CYS A 208 -4.59 16.71 -4.94
CA CYS A 208 -3.83 17.93 -5.18
C CYS A 208 -4.73 19.06 -5.69
N ILE A 209 -5.61 18.78 -6.67
CA ILE A 209 -6.56 19.76 -7.22
C ILE A 209 -7.54 20.24 -6.15
N LEU A 210 -8.15 19.34 -5.39
CA LEU A 210 -9.13 19.70 -4.35
C LEU A 210 -8.50 20.59 -3.28
N LYS A 211 -7.28 20.27 -2.84
CA LYS A 211 -6.57 21.12 -1.87
C LYS A 211 -6.22 22.50 -2.45
N SER A 212 -5.90 22.61 -3.74
CA SER A 212 -5.66 23.92 -4.38
C SER A 212 -6.91 24.80 -4.43
N LYS A 213 -8.10 24.19 -4.66
CA LYS A 213 -9.38 24.90 -4.71
C LYS A 213 -9.81 25.44 -3.34
N ALA A 214 -9.56 24.67 -2.27
CA ALA A 214 -9.93 25.06 -0.91
C ALA A 214 -9.14 26.25 -0.34
N ILE A 215 -8.05 26.66 -0.97
CA ILE A 215 -7.22 27.81 -0.55
C ILE A 215 -7.63 29.13 -1.21
N ILE A 216 -8.32 29.05 -2.35
CA ILE A 216 -8.72 30.23 -3.14
C ILE A 216 -10.02 30.85 -2.59
N GLN A 217 -10.61 30.25 -1.56
CA GLN A 217 -11.92 30.57 -1.01
C GLN A 217 -11.81 30.95 0.47
#